data_AF-A0A3C0NJ07-F1
#
_entry.id   AF-A0A3C0NJ07-F1
#
_cell.length_a   1.000
_cell.length_b   1.000
_cell.length_c   1.000
_cell.angle_alpha   90.00
_cell.angle_beta   90.00
_cell.angle_gamma   90.00
#
_symmetry.space_group_name_H-M   'P 1'
#
loop_
_entity.id
_entity.type
_entity.pdbx_description
1 polymer ?
#
loop_
_entity_poly.entity_id
_entity_poly.type
_entity_poly.pdbx_seq_one_letter_code
_entity_poly.pdbx_strand_id
1 'polypeptide(L)' 'DYKLVLLDEVNVALKLGYLTIEQVLAGLDQKPADSHVILTGRGAPPALIERADLVTEMTLIKHPFREQGVKAQPGIEF' A
#
# COMPACT_ATOMS: atom_id res chain seq x y z
N ASP A 1 -9.33 2.48 -20.55
CA ASP A 1 -8.69 3.50 -19.69
C ASP A 1 -9.16 3.38 -18.25
N TYR A 2 -8.22 3.28 -17.30
CA TYR A 2 -8.52 3.18 -15.87
C TYR A 2 -8.24 4.51 -15.17
N LYS A 3 -9.22 5.03 -14.42
CA LYS A 3 -9.07 6.28 -13.64
C LYS A 3 -8.47 6.05 -12.26
N LEU A 4 -8.56 4.83 -11.75
CA LEU A 4 -8.00 4.42 -10.47
C LEU A 4 -7.31 3.07 -10.62
N VAL A 5 -6.10 2.96 -10.08
CA VAL A 5 -5.35 1.71 -9.95
C VAL A 5 -5.01 1.50 -8.48
N LEU A 6 -5.34 0.33 -7.94
CA LEU A 6 -4.97 -0.09 -6.59
C LEU A 6 -3.86 -1.14 -6.68
N LEU A 7 -2.69 -0.80 -6.15
CA LEU A 7 -1.56 -1.70 -5.98
C LEU A 7 -1.58 -2.19 -4.52
N ASP A 8 -2.40 -3.20 -4.28
CA ASP A 8 -2.55 -3.76 -2.94
C ASP A 8 -1.28 -4.52 -2.49
N GLU A 9 -0.81 -4.23 -1.28
CA GLU A 9 0.38 -4.83 -0.64
C GLU A 9 1.71 -4.66 -1.40
N VAL A 10 1.80 -3.68 -2.32
CA VAL A 10 3.02 -3.39 -3.08
C VAL A 10 4.20 -3.00 -2.18
N ASN A 11 3.93 -2.34 -1.04
CA ASN A 11 4.97 -2.00 -0.08
C ASN A 11 5.63 -3.25 0.52
N VAL A 12 4.85 -4.31 0.75
CA VAL A 12 5.36 -5.59 1.23
C VAL A 12 6.18 -6.28 0.13
N ALA A 13 5.72 -6.25 -1.12
CA ALA A 13 6.47 -6.79 -2.25
C ALA A 13 7.85 -6.12 -2.42
N LEU A 14 7.92 -4.79 -2.27
CA LEU A 14 9.17 -4.02 -2.25
C LEU A 14 10.06 -4.44 -1.09
N LYS A 15 9.50 -4.54 0.12
CA LYS A 15 10.24 -4.97 1.32
C LYS A 15 10.83 -6.38 1.19
N LEU A 16 10.12 -7.28 0.50
CA LEU A 16 10.56 -8.66 0.26
C LEU A 16 11.51 -8.79 -0.94
N GLY A 17 11.77 -7.70 -1.68
CA GLY A 17 12.67 -7.70 -2.82
C GLY A 17 12.10 -8.33 -4.09
N TYR A 18 10.78 -8.52 -4.18
CA TYR A 18 10.12 -9.01 -5.40
C TYR A 18 10.03 -7.93 -6.48
N LEU A 19 10.02 -6.67 -6.06
CA LEU A 19 10.08 -5.49 -6.92
C LEU A 19 11.19 -4.58 -6.42
N THR A 20 11.81 -3.82 -7.33
CA THR A 20 12.69 -2.72 -6.94
C THR A 20 11.90 -1.42 -6.86
N ILE A 21 12.40 -0.48 -6.04
CA ILE A 21 11.78 0.82 -5.90
C ILE A 21 11.79 1.61 -7.22
N GLU A 22 12.85 1.48 -8.01
CA GLU A 22 13.02 2.15 -9.30
C GLU A 22 11.96 1.68 -10.31
N GLN A 23 11.62 0.38 -10.30
CA GLN A 23 10.57 -0.17 -11.18
C GLN A 23 9.21 0.45 -10.86
N VAL A 24 8.89 0.60 -9.57
CA VAL A 24 7.60 1.17 -9.13
C VAL A 24 7.55 2.66 -9.45
N LEU A 25 8.60 3.42 -9.15
CA LEU A 25 8.67 4.85 -9.46
C LEU A 25 8.54 5.11 -10.97
N ALA A 26 9.27 4.35 -11.79
CA ALA A 26 9.18 4.47 -13.24
C ALA A 26 7.77 4.19 -13.79
N GLY A 27 7.03 3.25 -13.18
CA GLY A 27 5.63 2.99 -13.53
C GLY A 27 4.70 4.13 -13.11
N LEU A 28 4.92 4.73 -11.94
CA LEU A 28 4.12 5.86 -11.46
C LEU A 28 4.30 7.12 -12.32
N ASP A 29 5.48 7.32 -12.90
CA ASP A 29 5.74 8.46 -13.79
C ASP A 29 5.13 8.30 -15.18
N GLN A 30 4.73 7.08 -15.56
CA GLN A 30 4.04 6.80 -16.82
C GLN A 30 2.51 6.92 -16.72
N LYS A 31 1.97 7.11 -15.51
CA LYS A 31 0.51 7.18 -15.33
C LYS A 31 -0.07 8.41 -16.05
N PRO A 32 -1.26 8.30 -16.67
CA PRO A 32 -1.98 9.47 -17.17
C PRO A 32 -2.24 10.50 -16.05
N ALA A 33 -2.26 11.78 -16.40
CA ALA A 33 -2.41 12.86 -15.43
C ALA A 33 -3.73 12.78 -14.65
N ASP A 34 -4.79 12.28 -15.29
CA ASP A 34 -6.13 12.12 -14.72
C ASP A 34 -6.38 10.73 -14.09
N SER A 35 -5.32 9.92 -13.95
CA SER A 35 -5.37 8.64 -13.24
C SER A 35 -4.74 8.75 -11.85
N HIS A 36 -5.40 8.13 -10.87
CA HIS A 36 -4.92 8.00 -9.50
C HIS A 36 -4.39 6.58 -9.24
N VAL A 37 -3.33 6.48 -8.45
CA VAL A 37 -2.73 5.20 -8.05
C VAL A 37 -2.66 5.15 -6.53
N ILE A 38 -3.20 4.11 -5.92
CA ILE A 38 -3.16 3.86 -4.49
C ILE A 38 -2.20 2.70 -4.23
N LEU A 39 -1.26 2.89 -3.31
CA LEU A 39 -0.30 1.87 -2.89
C LEU A 39 -0.59 1.53 -1.43
N THR A 40 -0.75 0.25 -1.11
CA THR A 40 -1.00 -0.20 0.27
C THR A 40 0.09 -1.14 0.77
N GLY A 41 -0.03 -1.50 2.05
CA GLY A 41 0.87 -2.39 2.74
C GLY A 41 1.85 -1.68 3.66
N ARG A 42 2.48 -2.45 4.55
CA ARG A 42 3.33 -1.91 5.62
C ARG A 42 4.74 -1.60 5.14
N GLY A 43 5.33 -0.53 5.68
CA GLY A 43 6.74 -0.21 5.47
C GLY A 43 7.04 0.35 4.07
N ALA A 44 6.26 1.34 3.63
CA ALA A 44 6.55 2.07 2.40
C ALA A 44 7.99 2.64 2.44
N PRO A 45 8.82 2.41 1.41
CA PRO A 45 10.14 3.02 1.30
C PRO A 45 10.07 4.56 1.33
N PRO A 46 11.06 5.26 1.92
CA PRO A 46 11.07 6.73 1.98
C PRO A 46 10.88 7.42 0.63
N ALA A 47 11.44 6.85 -0.45
CA ALA A 47 11.29 7.40 -1.79
C ALA A 47 9.83 7.37 -2.31
N LEU A 48 9.03 6.35 -1.94
CA LEU A 48 7.60 6.35 -2.28
C LEU A 48 6.82 7.39 -1.47
N ILE A 49 7.18 7.55 -0.19
CA ILE A 49 6.56 8.56 0.69
C ILE A 49 6.83 9.96 0.15
N GLU A 50 8.07 10.25 -0.24
CA GLU A 50 8.47 11.54 -0.81
C GLU A 50 7.79 11.82 -2.15
N ARG A 51 7.61 10.79 -2.99
CA ARG A 51 6.96 10.92 -4.30
C ARG A 51 5.44 11.06 -4.23
N ALA A 52 4.81 10.62 -3.16
CA ALA A 52 3.35 10.56 -3.04
C ALA A 52 2.74 11.94 -2.75
N ASP A 53 1.62 12.25 -3.41
CA ASP A 53 0.86 13.48 -3.14
C ASP A 53 0.15 13.44 -1.77
N LEU A 54 -0.25 12.24 -1.34
CA LEU A 54 -0.91 11.98 -0.06
C LEU A 54 -0.33 10.71 0.55
N VAL A 55 0.03 10.79 1.84
CA VAL A 55 0.47 9.65 2.63
C VAL A 55 -0.39 9.57 3.89
N THR A 56 -0.90 8.38 4.20
CA THR A 56 -1.64 8.12 5.43
C THR A 56 -1.05 6.89 6.12
N GLU A 57 -0.71 7.04 7.40
CA GLU A 57 -0.21 5.95 8.24
C GLU A 57 -1.32 5.42 9.15
N MET A 58 -1.56 4.11 9.10
CA MET A 58 -2.49 3.41 9.99
C MET A 58 -1.72 2.85 11.20
N THR A 59 -1.76 3.57 12.32
CA THR A 59 -1.16 3.11 13.58
C THR A 59 -2.13 2.25 14.37
N LEU A 60 -1.69 1.04 14.74
CA LEU A 60 -2.50 0.11 15.52
C LEU A 60 -2.66 0.57 16.98
N ILE A 61 -3.81 1.14 17.31
CA ILE A 61 -4.14 1.56 18.69
C ILE A 61 -4.69 0.38 19.53
N LYS A 62 -5.56 -0.44 18.93
CA LYS A 62 -6.13 -1.66 19.53
C LYS A 62 -6.54 -2.63 18.41
N HIS A 63 -6.48 -3.93 18.65
CA HIS A 63 -6.88 -4.96 17.70
C HIS A 63 -7.52 -6.18 18.37
N PRO A 64 -8.78 -6.55 18.05
CA PRO A 64 -9.50 -7.66 18.69
C PRO A 64 -8.71 -8.98 18.77
N PHE A 65 -7.97 -9.32 17.71
CA PHE A 65 -7.05 -10.46 17.74
C PHE A 65 -6.01 -10.41 18.88
N ARG A 66 -5.40 -9.25 19.15
CA ARG A 66 -4.35 -9.09 20.16
C ARG A 66 -4.90 -9.05 21.59
N GLU A 67 -5.94 -8.27 21.85
CA GLU A 67 -6.42 -8.09 23.21
C GLU A 67 -7.50 -9.09 23.64
N GLN A 68 -8.24 -9.66 22.68
CA GLN A 68 -9.41 -10.51 22.93
C GLN A 68 -9.30 -11.90 22.31
N GLY A 69 -8.26 -12.17 21.51
CA GLY A 69 -8.07 -13.47 20.85
C GLY A 69 -9.08 -13.76 19.73
N VAL A 70 -9.81 -12.74 19.26
CA VAL A 70 -10.81 -12.89 18.19
C VAL A 70 -10.08 -13.22 16.89
N LYS A 71 -10.39 -14.40 16.31
CA LYS A 71 -9.84 -14.85 15.03
C LYS A 71 -10.48 -14.11 13.86
N ALA A 72 -9.82 -14.17 12.70
CA ALA A 72 -10.31 -13.61 11.45
C ALA A 72 -11.69 -14.18 11.07
N GLN A 73 -12.57 -13.30 10.59
CA GLN A 73 -13.96 -13.57 10.26
C GLN A 73 -14.23 -13.22 8.79
N PRO A 74 -15.01 -14.06 8.08
CA PRO A 74 -15.48 -13.73 6.75
C PRO A 74 -16.26 -12.42 6.73
N GLY A 75 -16.00 -11.56 5.73
CA GLY A 75 -16.61 -10.24 5.57
C GLY A 75 -16.00 -9.14 6.43
N ILE A 76 -15.03 -9.46 7.31
CA ILE A 76 -14.31 -8.47 8.12
C ILE A 76 -12.82 -8.47 7.76
N GLU A 77 -12.13 -9.60 7.94
CA GLU A 77 -10.70 -9.72 7.61
C GLU A 77 -10.45 -10.32 6.22
N PHE A 78 -11.38 -11.12 5.70
CA PHE A 78 -11.29 -11.76 4.37
C PHE A 78 -12.66 -12.08 3.77
#